data_AF-A0A0A2C8H7-F1
#
_entry.id   AF-A0A0A2C8H7-F1
#
_cell.length_a   1.000
_cell.length_b   1.000
_cell.length_c   1.000
_cell.angle_alpha   90.00
_cell.angle_beta   90.00
_cell.angle_gamma   90.00
#
_symmetry.space_group_name_H-M   'P 1'
#
loop_
_entity.id
_entity.type
_entity.pdbx_description
1 polymer ?
#
loop_
_entity_poly.entity_id
_entity_poly.type
_entity_poly.pdbx_seq_one_letter_code
_entity_poly.pdbx_strand_id
1 'polypeptide(L)'
;MTYFILYFFGISSIWWVYRVGWIEALKTILSILIPSLLIILFNVKAGRLIFKNPMVGIISVLPTAIFIYRGSKPLVFGINSWIDRKRNEFVDSKEVVDAEVVSKEEA
;
A
#
# COMPACT_ATOMS: atom_id res chain seq x y z
N MET A 1 6.24 15.19 21.56
CA MET A 1 6.06 13.75 21.28
C MET A 1 5.52 13.48 19.87
N THR A 2 4.41 14.10 19.45
CA THR A 2 3.82 13.87 18.12
C THR A 2 4.81 14.12 16.96
N TYR A 3 5.55 15.23 16.99
CA TYR A 3 6.56 15.53 15.97
C TYR A 3 7.70 14.51 15.91
N PHE A 4 8.13 14.00 17.06
CA PHE A 4 9.17 12.97 17.14
C PHE A 4 8.68 11.66 16.52
N ILE A 5 7.44 11.26 16.80
CA ILE A 5 6.82 10.07 16.24
C ILE A 5 6.69 10.20 14.72
N LEU A 6 6.19 11.33 14.22
CA LEU A 6 6.08 11.60 12.79
C LEU A 6 7.44 11.57 12.09
N TYR A 7 8.47 12.15 12.73
CA TYR A 7 9.83 12.16 12.22
C TYR A 7 10.41 10.74 12.13
N PHE A 8 10.23 9.94 13.17
CA PHE A 8 10.66 8.55 13.21
C PHE A 8 9.99 7.70 12.11
N PHE A 9 8.67 7.83 11.95
CA PHE A 9 7.95 7.14 10.88
C PHE A 9 8.37 7.64 9.50
N GLY A 10 8.54 8.94 9.33
CA GLY A 10 8.99 9.54 8.07
C GLY A 10 10.35 9.00 7.62
N ILE A 11 11.34 9.02 8.50
CA ILE A 11 12.67 8.45 8.21
C ILE A 11 12.55 6.96 7.92
N SER A 12 11.80 6.22 8.73
CA SER A 12 11.61 4.77 8.55
C SER A 12 10.98 4.45 7.19
N SER A 13 10.00 5.23 6.77
CA SER A 13 9.35 5.11 5.46
C SER A 13 10.30 5.43 4.31
N ILE A 14 11.07 6.52 4.41
CA ILE A 14 12.06 6.89 3.39
C ILE A 14 13.13 5.79 3.27
N TRP A 15 13.66 5.34 4.39
CA TRP A 15 14.64 4.25 4.44
C TRP A 15 14.09 2.96 3.82
N TRP A 16 12.84 2.62 4.12
CA TRP A 16 12.20 1.44 3.57
C TRP A 16 12.03 1.53 2.05
N VAL A 17 11.53 2.67 1.54
CA VAL A 17 11.37 2.90 0.09
C VAL A 17 12.73 2.86 -0.61
N TYR A 18 13.77 3.43 -0.01
CA TYR A 18 15.13 3.36 -0.56
C TYR A 18 15.63 1.90 -0.68
N ARG A 19 15.36 1.07 0.32
CA ARG A 19 15.83 -0.32 0.38
C ARG A 19 15.06 -1.27 -0.55
N VAL A 20 13.75 -1.06 -0.69
CA VAL A 20 12.84 -2.00 -1.36
C VAL A 20 12.38 -1.48 -2.73
N GLY A 21 12.50 -0.19 -2.99
CA GLY A 21 12.05 0.47 -4.21
C GLY A 21 10.58 0.89 -4.16
N TRP A 22 10.23 1.88 -4.98
CA TRP A 22 8.90 2.50 -5.00
C TRP A 22 7.76 1.52 -5.32
N ILE A 23 7.97 0.62 -6.29
CA ILE A 23 6.93 -0.32 -6.73
C ILE A 23 6.60 -1.33 -5.64
N GLU A 24 7.61 -1.91 -5.00
CA GLU A 24 7.39 -2.89 -3.93
C GLU A 24 6.87 -2.25 -2.65
N ALA A 25 7.28 -1.00 -2.35
CA ALA A 25 6.66 -0.22 -1.30
C ALA A 25 5.16 0.02 -1.56
N LEU A 26 4.77 0.37 -2.79
CA LEU A 26 3.37 0.54 -3.18
C LEU A 26 2.57 -0.76 -3.01
N LYS A 27 3.08 -1.90 -3.50
CA LYS A 27 2.43 -3.21 -3.33
C LYS A 27 2.24 -3.57 -1.86
N THR A 28 3.24 -3.28 -1.03
CA THR A 28 3.16 -3.49 0.42
C THR A 28 2.03 -2.65 1.04
N ILE A 29 1.94 -1.37 0.68
CA ILE A 29 0.86 -0.48 1.15
C ILE A 29 -0.50 -1.00 0.69
N LEU A 30 -0.64 -1.38 -0.58
CA LEU A 30 -1.89 -1.93 -1.13
C LEU A 30 -2.32 -3.21 -0.42
N SER A 31 -1.37 -4.07 -0.03
CA SER A 31 -1.66 -5.31 0.69
C SER A 31 -2.29 -5.09 2.07
N ILE A 32 -2.10 -3.90 2.66
CA ILE A 32 -2.68 -3.51 3.95
C ILE A 32 -3.94 -2.66 3.74
N LEU A 33 -3.87 -1.72 2.80
CA LEU A 33 -4.93 -0.75 2.53
C LEU A 33 -6.20 -1.42 2.00
N ILE A 34 -6.07 -2.35 1.04
CA ILE A 34 -7.21 -3.01 0.41
C ILE A 34 -8.03 -3.82 1.43
N PRO A 35 -7.45 -4.75 2.22
CA PRO A 35 -8.21 -5.43 3.26
C PRO A 35 -8.81 -4.47 4.27
N SER A 36 -8.07 -3.44 4.69
CA SER A 36 -8.54 -2.47 5.69
C SER A 36 -9.78 -1.71 5.20
N LEU A 37 -9.76 -1.24 3.95
CA LEU A 37 -10.91 -0.58 3.33
C LEU A 37 -12.11 -1.52 3.25
N LEU A 38 -11.91 -2.76 2.81
CA LEU A 38 -13.00 -3.75 2.75
C LEU A 38 -13.58 -4.04 4.13
N ILE A 39 -12.73 -4.19 5.15
CA ILE A 39 -13.18 -4.41 6.53
C ILE A 39 -14.09 -3.26 6.99
N ILE A 40 -13.67 -2.00 6.75
CA ILE A 40 -14.45 -0.82 7.11
C ILE A 40 -15.78 -0.78 6.36
N LEU A 41 -15.75 -0.99 5.03
CA LEU A 41 -16.93 -0.92 4.17
C LEU A 41 -17.98 -1.98 4.50
N PHE A 42 -17.56 -3.21 4.82
CA PHE A 42 -18.50 -4.30 5.13
C PHE A 42 -18.93 -4.35 6.60
N ASN A 43 -18.24 -3.63 7.50
CA ASN A 43 -18.56 -3.60 8.93
C ASN A 43 -19.05 -2.23 9.43
N VAL A 44 -19.66 -1.40 8.57
CA VAL A 44 -20.15 -0.04 8.94
C VAL A 44 -21.06 -0.06 10.18
N LYS A 45 -21.94 -1.07 10.31
CA LYS A 45 -22.81 -1.23 11.50
C LYS A 45 -22.01 -1.46 12.79
N ALA A 46 -20.95 -2.24 12.72
CA ALA A 46 -20.07 -2.48 13.85
C ALA A 46 -19.14 -1.29 14.11
N GLY A 47 -18.82 -0.50 13.08
CA GLY A 47 -18.23 0.83 13.23
C GLY A 47 -19.05 1.73 14.17
N ARG A 48 -20.39 1.70 14.05
CA ARG A 48 -21.27 2.39 15.01
C ARG A 48 -21.16 1.86 16.44
N LEU A 49 -20.92 0.56 16.62
CA LEU A 49 -20.66 -0.03 17.94
C LEU A 49 -19.30 0.39 18.51
N ILE A 50 -18.26 0.51 17.68
CA ILE A 50 -16.92 0.97 18.12
C ILE A 50 -16.99 2.35 18.78
N PHE A 51 -17.81 3.27 18.24
CA PHE A 51 -17.99 4.61 18.83
C PHE A 51 -18.82 4.62 20.12
N LYS A 52 -19.64 3.58 20.38
CA LYS A 52 -20.43 3.46 21.61
C LYS A 52 -19.71 2.70 22.71
N ASN A 53 -19.12 1.55 22.35
CA ASN A 53 -18.28 0.73 23.21
C ASN A 53 -17.17 0.12 22.36
N PRO A 54 -15.94 0.67 22.41
CA PRO A 54 -14.86 0.29 21.51
C PRO A 54 -14.49 -1.19 21.64
N MET A 55 -14.50 -1.74 22.85
CA MET A 55 -14.17 -3.16 23.08
C MET A 55 -15.19 -4.08 22.42
N VAL A 56 -16.48 -3.85 22.65
CA VAL A 56 -17.55 -4.68 22.07
C VAL A 56 -17.60 -4.53 20.55
N GLY A 57 -17.38 -3.31 20.05
CA GLY A 57 -17.29 -3.04 18.62
C GLY A 57 -16.16 -3.83 17.95
N ILE A 58 -14.93 -3.77 18.49
CA ILE A 58 -13.78 -4.50 17.93
C ILE A 58 -14.01 -6.02 17.96
N ILE A 59 -14.50 -6.55 19.09
CA ILE A 59 -14.79 -7.99 19.23
C ILE A 59 -15.84 -8.43 18.21
N SER A 60 -16.85 -7.60 17.95
CA SER A 60 -17.90 -7.92 16.97
C SER A 60 -17.40 -7.95 15.52
N VAL A 61 -16.35 -7.19 15.20
CA VAL A 61 -15.78 -7.09 13.84
C VAL A 61 -14.74 -8.19 13.57
N LEU A 62 -14.11 -8.73 14.61
CA LEU A 62 -13.00 -9.69 14.46
C LEU A 62 -13.32 -10.88 13.54
N PRO A 63 -14.45 -11.62 13.72
CA PRO A 63 -14.74 -12.78 12.88
C PRO A 63 -14.93 -12.41 11.40
N THR A 64 -15.70 -11.36 11.11
CA THR A 64 -15.93 -10.87 9.75
C THR A 64 -14.67 -10.26 9.14
N ALA A 65 -13.85 -9.56 9.93
CA ALA A 65 -12.58 -9.00 9.47
C ALA A 65 -11.59 -10.08 9.03
N ILE A 66 -11.50 -11.20 9.75
CA ILE A 66 -10.68 -12.34 9.35
C ILE A 66 -11.16 -12.92 8.01
N PHE A 67 -12.47 -13.07 7.85
CA PHE A 67 -13.06 -13.57 6.60
C PHE A 67 -12.77 -12.64 5.42
N ILE A 68 -13.00 -11.33 5.60
CA ILE A 68 -12.74 -10.30 4.57
C ILE A 68 -11.25 -10.23 4.26
N TYR A 69 -10.37 -10.26 5.26
CA TYR A 69 -8.93 -10.27 5.05
C TYR A 69 -8.51 -11.44 4.16
N ARG A 70 -8.97 -12.66 4.46
CA ARG A 70 -8.69 -13.84 3.63
C ARG A 70 -9.27 -13.71 2.22
N GLY A 71 -10.53 -13.26 2.11
CA GLY A 71 -11.21 -13.06 0.83
C GLY A 71 -10.60 -11.95 -0.03
N SER A 72 -9.90 -10.99 0.57
CA SER A 72 -9.23 -9.90 -0.13
C SER A 72 -7.88 -10.29 -0.74
N LYS A 73 -7.26 -11.40 -0.30
CA LYS A 73 -5.94 -11.83 -0.80
C LYS A 73 -5.89 -12.04 -2.32
N PRO A 74 -6.86 -12.72 -2.97
CA PRO A 74 -6.88 -12.87 -4.42
C PRO A 74 -6.96 -11.52 -5.16
N LEU A 75 -7.70 -10.54 -4.61
CA LEU A 75 -7.80 -9.20 -5.18
C LEU A 75 -6.46 -8.47 -5.11
N VAL A 76 -5.80 -8.48 -3.94
CA VAL A 76 -4.46 -7.90 -3.76
C VAL A 76 -3.47 -8.55 -4.72
N PHE A 77 -3.51 -9.88 -4.86
CA PHE A 77 -2.67 -10.61 -5.80
C PHE A 77 -2.92 -10.15 -7.25
N GLY A 78 -4.17 -10.08 -7.68
CA GLY A 78 -4.52 -9.63 -9.03
C GLY A 78 -4.03 -8.21 -9.33
N ILE A 79 -4.15 -7.28 -8.38
CA ILE A 79 -3.64 -5.92 -8.53
C ILE A 79 -2.10 -5.92 -8.61
N ASN A 80 -1.42 -6.67 -7.74
CA ASN A 80 0.03 -6.76 -7.77
C ASN A 80 0.53 -7.35 -9.11
N SER A 81 -0.10 -8.42 -9.60
CA SER A 81 0.22 -9.01 -10.90
C SER A 81 -0.05 -8.04 -12.06
N TRP A 82 -1.08 -7.21 -11.97
CA TRP A 82 -1.35 -6.17 -12.96
C TRP A 82 -0.27 -5.08 -12.97
N ILE A 83 0.19 -4.65 -11.78
CA ILE A 83 1.31 -3.71 -11.63
C ILE A 83 2.57 -4.28 -12.26
N ASP A 84 2.88 -5.56 -11.99
CA ASP A 84 4.04 -6.23 -12.55
C ASP A 84 3.99 -6.35 -14.08
N ARG A 85 2.83 -6.73 -14.61
CA ARG A 85 2.62 -6.79 -16.06
C ARG A 85 2.85 -5.42 -16.70
N LYS A 86 2.28 -4.36 -16.13
CA LYS A 86 2.46 -3.00 -16.64
C LYS A 86 3.92 -2.57 -16.59
N ARG A 87 4.63 -2.82 -15.48
CA ARG A 87 6.06 -2.54 -15.38
C ARG A 87 6.85 -3.23 -16.49
N ASN A 88 6.57 -4.51 -16.75
CA ASN A 88 7.28 -5.26 -17.79
C ASN A 88 6.98 -4.69 -19.18
N GLU A 89 5.73 -4.35 -19.48
CA GLU A 89 5.36 -3.68 -20.75
C GLU A 89 6.12 -2.35 -20.94
N PHE A 90 6.30 -1.55 -19.88
CA PHE A 90 7.07 -0.29 -19.92
C PHE A 90 8.59 -0.50 -20.10
N VAL A 91 9.15 -1.58 -19.56
CA VAL A 91 10.59 -1.89 -19.71
C VAL A 91 10.89 -2.46 -21.11
N ASP A 92 9.95 -3.24 -21.66
CA ASP A 92 10.10 -3.88 -22.97
C ASP A 92 9.76 -2.92 -24.13
N SER A 93 9.03 -1.83 -23.87
CA SER A 93 8.87 -0.74 -24.82
C SER A 93 10.19 0.00 -25.00
N LYS A 94 10.86 -0.29 -26.11
CA LYS A 94 12.16 0.21 -26.61
C LYS A 94 12.26 1.74 -26.81
N GLU A 95 11.35 2.51 -26.24
CA GLU A 95 11.17 3.96 -26.42
C GLU A 95 11.44 4.73 -25.12
N VAL A 96 12.18 4.14 -24.18
CA VAL A 96 12.82 4.91 -23.11
C VAL A 96 14.10 5.46 -23.71
N VAL A 97 13.99 6.64 -24.31
CA VAL A 97 15.11 7.46 -24.78
C VAL A 97 16.15 7.49 -23.67
N ASP A 98 17.29 6.84 -23.91
CA ASP A 98 18.52 7.08 -23.16
C ASP A 98 18.65 8.59 -23.08
N ALA A 99 18.52 9.15 -21.88
CA ALA A 99 18.76 10.56 -21.66
C ALA A 99 20.20 10.81 -22.09
N GLU A 100 20.37 11.24 -23.33
CA GLU A 100 21.63 11.61 -23.93
C GLU A 100 22.25 12.62 -22.97
N VAL A 101 23.27 12.17 -22.24
CA VAL A 101 24.00 12.99 -21.30
C VAL A 101 24.72 13.99 -22.17
N VAL A 102 24.11 15.15 -22.40
CA VAL A 102 24.79 16.28 -23.04
C VAL A 102 25.95 16.63 -22.13
N SER A 103 27.13 16.12 -22.47
CA SER A 103 28.39 16.47 -21.83
C SER A 103 28.58 17.96 -22.04
N LYS A 104 28.58 18.70 -20.93
CA LYS A 104 28.92 20.12 -20.90
C LYS A 104 30.43 20.30 -21.12
N GLU A 105 30.93 19.95 -22.30
CA GLU A 105 32.33 20.17 -22.66
C GLU A 105 32.51 21.06 -23.89
N GLU A 106 31.44 21.53 -24.54
CA GLU A 106 31.57 22.52 -25.63
C GLU A 106 30.48 23.59 -25.52
N ALA A 107 30.77 24.67 -24.78
CA ALA A 107 30.07 25.95 -24.85
C ALA A 107 31.05 27.09 -24.54
#